data_AF-A0A540NKU8-F1
#
_entry.id   AF-A0A540NKU8-F1
#
_cell.length_a   1.000
_cell.length_b   1.000
_cell.length_c   1.000
_cell.angle_alpha   90.00
_cell.angle_beta   90.00
_cell.angle_gamma   90.00
#
_symmetry.space_group_name_H-M   'P 1'
#
loop_
_entity.id
_entity.type
_entity.pdbx_description
1 polymer ?
#
loop_
_entity_poly.entity_id
_entity_poly.type
_entity_poly.pdbx_seq_one_letter_code
_entity_poly.pdbx_strand_id
1 'polypeptide(L)'
;MKKLDTEVLQYNYRAFPGEFIWELNESTPEGHLPLTNALRGTQLLKSILSHPAFKPTEEEALLEKAAAEAEGKIGVTGLKGFMDGSKSKRVLKSDYSF
;
A
#
# COMPACT_ATOMS: atom_id res chain seq x y z
N MET A 1 22.63 21.24 4.64
CA MET A 1 22.08 22.11 5.70
C MET A 1 22.82 21.78 6.99
N LYS A 2 23.37 22.78 7.69
CA LYS A 2 24.05 22.55 8.98
C LYS A 2 22.96 22.16 10.01
N LYS A 3 23.13 21.03 10.69
CA LYS A 3 22.26 20.66 11.81
C LYS A 3 22.58 21.61 12.97
N LEU A 4 21.58 22.31 13.49
CA LEU A 4 21.72 23.08 14.72
C LEU A 4 21.55 22.11 15.88
N ASP A 5 22.46 22.16 16.85
CA ASP A 5 22.40 21.37 18.07
C ASP A 5 21.32 21.94 18.99
N THR A 6 20.07 21.62 18.66
CA THR A 6 18.90 21.87 19.52
C THR A 6 18.50 20.56 20.18
N GLU A 7 18.21 20.61 21.48
CA GLU A 7 17.78 19.46 22.32
C GLU A 7 16.44 18.85 21.89
N VAL A 8 15.78 19.43 20.88
CA VAL A 8 14.49 19.00 20.34
C VAL A 8 14.71 18.18 19.08
N LEU A 9 14.27 16.91 19.10
CA LEU A 9 14.25 16.05 17.92
C LEU A 9 13.30 16.64 16.86
N GLN A 10 13.86 17.25 15.82
CA GLN A 10 13.08 17.84 14.75
C GLN A 10 12.66 16.77 13.73
N TYR A 11 11.37 16.43 13.73
CA TYR A 11 10.77 15.52 12.74
C TYR A 11 10.37 16.30 11.48
N ASN A 12 11.34 16.50 10.59
CA ASN A 12 11.10 17.12 9.28
C ASN A 12 10.70 16.09 8.23
N TYR A 13 10.02 16.56 7.18
CA TYR A 13 9.85 15.79 5.95
C TYR A 13 11.20 15.49 5.28
N ARG A 14 11.26 14.35 4.60
CA ARG A 14 12.41 13.96 3.78
C ARG A 14 12.65 14.97 2.67
N ALA A 15 13.91 15.32 2.44
CA ALA A 15 14.30 16.26 1.41
C ALA A 15 14.19 15.65 0.00
N PHE A 16 13.35 16.25 -0.84
CA PHE A 16 13.22 15.85 -2.24
C PHE A 16 14.39 16.41 -3.07
N PRO A 17 14.96 15.65 -4.02
CA PRO A 17 14.70 14.23 -4.32
C PRO A 17 15.64 13.25 -3.60
N GLY A 18 16.68 13.75 -2.91
CA GLY A 18 17.84 12.95 -2.50
C GLY A 18 17.62 11.98 -1.33
N GLU A 19 16.66 12.23 -0.44
CA GLU A 19 16.40 11.36 0.73
C GLU A 19 15.35 10.28 0.46
N PHE A 20 14.87 10.17 -0.78
CA PHE A 20 13.89 9.16 -1.20
C PHE A 20 14.59 7.99 -1.91
N ILE A 21 14.11 6.78 -1.64
CA ILE A 21 14.52 5.57 -2.34
C ILE A 21 13.68 5.44 -3.61
N TRP A 22 14.34 5.30 -4.77
CA TRP A 22 13.70 5.24 -6.08
C TRP A 22 13.65 3.82 -6.66
N GLU A 23 14.34 2.87 -6.02
CA GLU A 23 14.43 1.48 -6.46
C GLU A 23 13.32 0.64 -5.81
N LEU A 24 12.81 -0.37 -6.52
CA LEU A 24 11.77 -1.28 -6.01
C LEU A 24 12.43 -2.54 -5.42
N ASN A 25 13.34 -2.34 -4.47
CA ASN A 25 14.06 -3.43 -3.78
C ASN A 25 13.41 -3.74 -2.43
N GLU A 26 13.84 -4.82 -1.78
CA GLU A 26 13.37 -5.22 -0.44
C GLU A 26 13.64 -4.17 0.66
N SER A 27 14.58 -3.25 0.43
CA SER A 27 14.87 -2.14 1.34
C SER A 27 13.86 -0.99 1.24
N THR A 28 13.02 -0.96 0.21
CA THR A 28 12.02 0.08 -0.01
C THR A 28 10.74 -0.24 0.75
N PRO A 29 10.29 0.64 1.65
CA PRO A 29 9.05 0.41 2.40
C PRO A 29 7.83 0.29 1.48
N GLU A 30 6.86 -0.53 1.89
CA GLU A 30 5.58 -0.64 1.19
C GLU A 30 4.84 0.71 1.17
N GLY A 31 4.32 1.10 0.00
CA GLY A 31 3.65 2.38 -0.19
C GLY A 31 4.59 3.60 -0.19
N HIS A 32 5.91 3.41 -0.24
CA HIS A 32 6.88 4.53 -0.32
C HIS A 32 6.75 5.34 -1.61
N LEU A 33 6.41 4.67 -2.72
CA LEU A 33 6.07 5.30 -3.99
C LEU A 33 4.64 4.90 -4.38
N PRO A 34 3.88 5.78 -5.06
CA PRO A 34 4.25 7.12 -5.56
C PRO A 34 4.23 8.21 -4.48
N LEU A 35 5.05 9.26 -4.63
CA LEU A 35 5.11 10.39 -3.69
C LEU A 35 3.97 11.39 -3.92
N THR A 36 3.30 11.81 -2.84
CA THR A 36 2.40 12.98 -2.83
C THR A 36 2.97 14.03 -1.86
N ASN A 37 3.17 15.26 -2.34
CA ASN A 37 3.79 16.33 -1.54
C ASN A 37 2.90 16.72 -0.35
N ALA A 38 3.42 16.58 0.88
CA ALA A 38 2.72 16.87 2.13
C ALA A 38 3.02 18.27 2.71
N LEU A 39 3.87 19.08 2.07
CA LEU A 39 4.18 20.45 2.54
C LEU A 39 2.94 21.36 2.57
N ARG A 40 1.90 21.02 1.80
CA ARG A 40 0.60 21.71 1.75
C ARG A 40 -0.52 20.93 2.46
N GLY A 41 -0.16 19.97 3.31
CA GLY A 41 -1.10 19.08 3.98
C GLY A 41 -1.45 17.84 3.15
N THR A 42 -2.39 17.05 3.67
CA THR A 42 -2.72 15.69 3.19
C THR A 42 -4.06 15.59 2.47
N GLN A 43 -4.73 16.71 2.21
CA GLN A 43 -6.05 16.72 1.59
C GLN A 43 -6.05 16.03 0.22
N LEU A 44 -5.04 16.29 -0.61
CA LEU A 44 -4.90 15.64 -1.92
C LEU A 44 -4.77 14.12 -1.79
N LEU A 45 -3.87 13.65 -0.91
CA LEU A 45 -3.68 12.22 -0.68
C LEU A 45 -4.99 11.57 -0.20
N LYS A 46 -5.71 12.22 0.72
CA LYS A 46 -7.02 11.76 1.19
C LYS A 46 -8.02 11.62 0.04
N SER A 47 -8.11 12.63 -0.84
CA SER A 47 -8.99 12.59 -2.01
C SER A 47 -8.65 11.45 -2.96
N ILE A 48 -7.36 11.22 -3.24
CA ILE A 48 -6.88 10.12 -4.08
C ILE A 48 -7.30 8.77 -3.48
N LEU A 49 -7.02 8.53 -2.20
CA LEU A 49 -7.35 7.24 -1.56
C LEU A 49 -8.87 7.00 -1.44
N SER A 50 -9.67 8.07 -1.38
CA SER A 50 -11.14 7.97 -1.40
C SER A 50 -11.75 7.89 -2.82
N HIS A 51 -10.92 7.87 -3.87
CA HIS A 51 -11.39 7.92 -5.24
C HIS A 51 -12.16 6.64 -5.62
N PRO A 52 -13.29 6.74 -6.35
CA PRO A 52 -14.12 5.59 -6.72
C PRO A 52 -13.39 4.49 -7.50
N ALA A 53 -12.26 4.81 -8.14
CA ALA A 53 -11.43 3.82 -8.84
C ALA A 53 -10.87 2.73 -7.91
N PHE A 54 -10.79 2.97 -6.60
CA PHE A 54 -10.32 1.99 -5.61
C PHE A 54 -11.45 1.20 -4.94
N LYS A 55 -12.71 1.40 -5.35
CA LYS A 55 -13.82 0.59 -4.83
C LYS A 55 -13.67 -0.85 -5.35
N PRO A 56 -13.90 -1.86 -4.49
CA PRO A 56 -13.84 -3.25 -4.93
C PRO A 56 -14.89 -3.48 -6.01
N THR A 57 -14.52 -4.27 -7.01
CA THR A 57 -15.47 -4.73 -8.01
C THR A 57 -16.52 -5.62 -7.33
N GLU A 58 -17.73 -5.72 -7.88
CA GLU A 58 -18.77 -6.58 -7.31
C GLU A 58 -18.27 -8.02 -7.11
N GLU A 59 -17.47 -8.53 -8.04
CA GLU A 59 -16.83 -9.84 -7.98
C GLU A 59 -15.85 -9.98 -6.80
N GLU A 60 -15.02 -8.96 -6.56
CA GLU A 60 -14.05 -8.95 -5.45
C GLU A 60 -14.75 -8.83 -4.09
N ALA A 61 -15.82 -8.04 -4.02
CA ALA A 61 -16.65 -7.91 -2.82
C ALA A 61 -17.41 -9.20 -2.48
N LEU A 62 -17.84 -9.96 -3.50
CA LEU A 62 -18.46 -11.28 -3.31
C LEU A 62 -17.43 -12.31 -2.84
N LEU A 63 -16.21 -12.29 -3.38
CA LEU A 63 -15.11 -13.15 -2.94
C LEU A 63 -14.69 -12.86 -1.50
N GLU A 64 -14.62 -11.59 -1.09
CA GLU A 64 -14.29 -11.20 0.28
C GLU A 64 -15.38 -11.65 1.27
N LYS A 65 -16.66 -11.53 0.89
CA LYS A 65 -17.78 -12.06 1.70
C LYS A 65 -17.72 -13.58 1.83
N ALA A 66 -17.44 -14.31 0.75
CA ALA A 66 -17.32 -15.75 0.78
C ALA A 66 -16.12 -16.23 1.64
N ALA A 67 -14.99 -15.50 1.61
CA ALA A 67 -13.84 -15.77 2.47
C ALA A 67 -14.15 -15.51 3.96
N ALA A 68 -14.86 -14.42 4.28
CA ALA A 68 -15.29 -14.11 5.64
C ALA A 68 -16.29 -15.15 6.20
N GLU A 69 -17.17 -15.70 5.36
CA GLU A 69 -18.09 -16.78 5.73
C GLU A 69 -17.38 -18.13 5.96
N ALA A 70 -16.24 -18.37 5.29
CA ALA A 70 -15.42 -19.56 5.49
C ALA A 70 -14.60 -19.51 6.79
N GLU A 71 -14.07 -18.33 7.16
CA GLU A 71 -13.32 -18.12 8.41
C GLU A 71 -14.20 -18.26 9.67
N GLY A 72 -15.52 -18.04 9.56
CA GLY A 72 -16.49 -18.25 10.64
C GLY A 72 -16.80 -19.72 10.96
N LYS A 73 -16.29 -20.69 10.19
CA LYS A 73 -16.53 -22.14 10.36
C LYS A 73 -15.27 -22.91 10.77
N ILE A 74 -14.47 -22.40 11.70
CA ILE A 74 -13.42 -23.22 12.34
C ILE A 74 -14.01 -23.96 13.54
N GLY A 75 -14.84 -24.96 13.22
CA GLY A 75 -15.10 -26.10 14.10
C GLY A 75 -14.08 -27.19 13.78
N VAL A 76 -13.14 -27.41 14.70
CA VAL A 76 -12.15 -28.50 14.82
C VAL A 76 -12.37 -29.69 13.87
N THR A 77 -11.43 -29.94 12.93
CA THR A 77 -10.76 -31.24 12.68
C THR A 77 -9.83 -31.16 11.45
N GLY A 78 -8.56 -31.60 11.59
CA GLY A 78 -7.88 -32.37 10.54
C GLY A 78 -6.92 -31.66 9.56
N LEU A 79 -5.65 -31.62 9.95
CA LEU A 79 -4.44 -31.88 9.15
C LEU A 79 -4.37 -31.51 7.64
N LYS A 80 -3.40 -30.61 7.38
CA LYS A 80 -2.17 -30.86 6.60
C LYS A 80 -2.30 -31.13 5.10
N GLY A 81 -1.85 -30.12 4.35
CA GLY A 81 -1.23 -30.27 3.04
C GLY A 81 -2.07 -29.63 1.94
N PHE A 82 -1.63 -28.48 1.46
CA PHE A 82 -1.58 -28.07 0.05
C PHE A 82 -1.03 -26.64 0.02
N MET A 83 0.30 -26.53 0.11
CA MET A 83 0.99 -25.40 -0.51
C MET A 83 0.75 -25.53 -2.01
N ASP A 84 0.14 -24.55 -2.66
CA ASP A 84 0.59 -24.19 -4.00
C ASP A 84 0.36 -22.71 -4.28
N GLY A 85 1.42 -22.06 -4.75
CA GLY A 85 1.50 -20.63 -4.93
C GLY A 85 0.69 -20.15 -6.12
N SER A 86 -0.40 -19.43 -5.86
CA SER A 86 -1.06 -18.65 -6.91
C SER A 86 -0.64 -17.18 -6.80
N LYS A 87 0.47 -16.84 -7.47
CA LYS A 87 0.79 -15.44 -7.76
C LYS A 87 -0.28 -14.90 -8.72
N SER A 88 -1.36 -14.35 -8.17
CA SER A 88 -2.32 -13.58 -8.97
C SER A 88 -1.62 -12.33 -9.50
N LYS A 89 -1.17 -12.40 -10.75
CA LYS A 89 -0.61 -11.26 -11.48
C LYS A 89 -1.76 -10.30 -11.77
N ARG A 90 -2.06 -9.40 -10.83
CA ARG A 90 -2.82 -8.18 -11.13
C ARG A 90 -1.96 -7.31 -12.03
N VAL A 91 -2.00 -7.56 -13.33
CA VAL A 91 -1.42 -6.68 -14.35
C VAL A 91 -2.34 -5.47 -14.43
N LEU A 92 -2.07 -4.47 -13.59
CA LEU A 92 -2.64 -3.13 -13.74
C LEU A 92 -2.05 -2.57 -15.04
N LYS A 93 -2.77 -2.72 -16.16
CA LYS A 93 -2.45 -2.05 -17.42
C LYS A 93 -2.60 -0.56 -17.20
N SER A 94 -1.51 0.06 -16.78
CA SER A 94 -1.42 1.50 -16.66
C SER A 94 -0.91 2.02 -17.99
N ASP A 95 -1.84 2.21 -18.94
CA ASP A 95 -1.52 2.75 -20.25
C ASP A 95 -1.30 4.26 -20.13
N TYR A 96 -0.12 4.64 -19.62
CA TYR A 96 0.38 6.02 -19.61
C TYR A 96 1.06 6.35 -20.93
N SER A 97 0.30 6.35 -22.02
CA SER A 97 0.68 6.97 -23.28
C SER A 97 -0.15 8.23 -23.48
N PHE A 98 0.52 9.39 -23.53
CA PHE A 98 -0.04 10.66 -23.96
C PHE A 98 0.31 10.89 -25.43
#